data_AF-A0A814H8F3-F1
#
_entry.id   AF-A0A814H8F3-F1
#
_cell.length_a   1.000
_cell.length_b   1.000
_cell.length_c   1.000
_cell.angle_alpha   90.00
_cell.angle_beta   90.00
_cell.angle_gamma   90.00
#
_symmetry.space_group_name_H-M   'P 1'
#
loop_
_entity.id
_entity.type
_entity.pdbx_description
1 polymer ?
#
loop_
_entity_poly.entity_id
_entity_poly.type
_entity_poly.pdbx_seq_one_letter_code
_entity_poly.pdbx_strand_id
1 'polypeptide(L)'
;MKFKKFTTLHAMADEKDQLIEIRPGFWNVRHSFKVLTGIVDIETRMSVIQLKNGNVLVVNTIPLKDSVKQQLDNLTANGSKIEGVLGTHSFHTLAFSDF
;
A
#
# COMPACT_ATOMS: atom_id res chain seq x y z
N MET A 1 16.22 -43.26 8.24
CA MET A 1 17.17 -42.18 8.56
C MET A 1 17.74 -41.69 7.23
N LYS A 2 17.53 -40.49 6.68
CA LYS A 2 17.07 -39.18 7.16
C LYS A 2 16.11 -38.57 6.12
N PHE A 3 15.00 -38.00 6.59
CA PHE A 3 14.26 -36.96 5.88
C PHE A 3 14.94 -35.62 6.13
N LYS A 4 15.03 -34.77 5.09
CA LYS A 4 14.83 -33.32 5.17
C LYS A 4 14.85 -32.70 3.77
N LYS A 5 13.67 -32.69 3.13
CA LYS A 5 13.28 -31.60 2.22
C LYS A 5 13.11 -30.37 3.12
N PHE A 6 14.04 -29.43 3.08
CA PHE A 6 13.77 -28.08 3.57
C PHE A 6 13.22 -27.27 2.40
N THR A 7 11.91 -27.44 2.20
CA THR A 7 11.11 -26.48 1.48
C THR A 7 10.86 -25.33 2.44
N THR A 8 11.52 -24.19 2.22
CA THR A 8 10.85 -22.91 2.47
C THR A 8 11.15 -22.00 1.30
N LEU A 9 10.39 -22.22 0.24
CA LEU A 9 9.85 -21.15 -0.59
C LEU A 9 9.16 -20.15 0.35
N HIS A 10 9.93 -19.26 0.99
CA HIS A 10 9.42 -17.91 1.12
C HIS A 10 9.46 -17.40 -0.30
N ALA A 11 8.29 -17.43 -0.96
CA ALA A 11 8.03 -16.52 -2.05
C ALA A 11 8.65 -15.19 -1.64
N MET A 12 9.61 -14.69 -2.42
CA MET A 12 10.06 -13.33 -2.23
C MET A 12 8.80 -12.50 -2.40
N ALA A 13 8.19 -12.07 -1.30
CA ALA A 13 7.23 -11.00 -1.33
C ALA A 13 7.93 -9.92 -2.18
N ASP A 14 7.28 -9.45 -3.26
CA ASP A 14 7.82 -8.34 -4.05
C ASP A 14 8.29 -7.30 -3.02
N GLU A 15 9.59 -7.11 -2.91
CA GLU A 15 10.24 -6.32 -1.84
C GLU A 15 9.74 -4.87 -1.83
N LYS A 16 8.98 -4.49 -2.86
CA LYS A 16 8.44 -3.18 -3.13
C LYS A 16 7.06 -2.92 -2.51
N ASP A 17 6.27 -3.94 -2.17
CA ASP A 17 4.95 -3.73 -1.57
C ASP A 17 5.06 -3.51 -0.08
N GLN A 18 5.13 -2.24 0.32
CA GLN A 18 5.48 -1.86 1.69
C GLN A 18 4.75 -0.59 2.12
N LEU A 19 4.38 -0.53 3.40
CA LEU A 19 4.05 0.70 4.11
C LEU A 19 5.31 1.16 4.88
N ILE A 20 5.83 2.33 4.54
CA ILE A 20 7.07 2.87 5.10
C ILE A 20 6.78 4.23 5.72
N GLU A 21 7.04 4.38 7.03
CA GLU A 21 7.03 5.69 7.67
C GLU A 21 8.30 6.45 7.27
N ILE A 22 8.15 7.50 6.47
CA ILE A 22 9.30 8.30 6.01
C ILE A 22 9.61 9.47 6.95
N ARG A 23 8.61 9.89 7.73
CA ARG A 23 8.70 10.87 8.83
C ARG A 23 7.57 10.58 9.84
N PRO A 24 7.69 11.02 11.10
CA PRO A 24 6.62 10.87 12.08
C PRO A 24 5.28 11.35 11.53
N GLY A 25 4.29 10.45 11.48
CA GLY A 25 2.96 10.78 10.96
C GLY A 25 2.85 10.86 9.43
N PHE A 26 3.87 10.42 8.69
CA PHE A 26 3.86 10.43 7.22
C PHE A 26 4.37 9.10 6.67
N TRP A 27 3.48 8.36 6.01
CA TRP A 27 3.79 7.07 5.42
C TRP A 27 3.69 7.10 3.90
N ASN A 28 4.57 6.34 3.24
CA ASN A 28 4.45 5.95 1.85
C ASN A 28 4.01 4.50 1.78
N VAL A 29 2.93 4.25 1.03
CA VAL A 29 2.59 2.92 0.55
C VAL A 29 3.12 2.78 -0.86
N ARG A 30 3.94 1.77 -1.09
CA ARG A 30 4.54 1.46 -2.39
C ARG A 30 3.90 0.21 -2.94
N HIS A 31 3.73 0.18 -4.25
CA HIS A 31 3.25 -0.99 -4.97
C HIS A 31 4.04 -1.22 -6.25
N SER A 32 4.40 -2.47 -6.54
CA SER A 32 4.99 -2.83 -7.84
C SER A 32 3.93 -2.70 -8.94
N PHE A 33 4.22 -1.93 -9.98
CA PHE A 33 3.32 -1.76 -11.12
C PHE A 33 4.08 -2.08 -12.40
N LYS A 34 3.88 -3.31 -12.88
CA LYS A 34 4.61 -3.84 -14.04
C LYS A 34 3.85 -3.57 -15.34
N VAL A 35 4.54 -2.97 -16.30
CA VAL A 35 4.10 -2.67 -17.65
C VAL A 35 4.92 -3.47 -18.67
N LEU A 36 4.57 -3.38 -19.96
CA LEU A 36 5.22 -4.15 -21.04
C LEU A 36 5.28 -5.65 -20.74
N THR A 37 4.12 -6.25 -20.42
CA THR A 37 3.99 -7.68 -20.09
C THR A 37 4.91 -8.11 -18.93
N GLY A 38 5.09 -7.24 -17.94
CA GLY A 38 5.85 -7.55 -16.74
C GLY A 38 7.35 -7.24 -16.81
N ILE A 39 7.84 -6.73 -17.94
CA ILE A 39 9.28 -6.48 -18.18
C ILE A 39 9.76 -5.24 -17.42
N VAL A 40 8.93 -4.21 -17.34
CA VAL A 40 9.30 -2.93 -16.73
C VAL A 40 8.41 -2.67 -15.52
N ASP A 41 9.00 -2.50 -14.36
CA ASP A 41 8.29 -2.09 -13.14
C ASP A 41 8.51 -0.60 -12.88
N ILE A 42 7.45 0.18 -13.02
CA ILE A 42 7.49 1.64 -12.82
C ILE A 42 7.11 2.06 -11.40
N GLU A 43 6.68 1.12 -10.57
CA GLU A 43 6.09 1.36 -9.25
C GLU A 43 4.88 2.32 -9.27
N THR A 44 4.11 2.29 -8.19
CA THR A 44 3.12 3.32 -7.90
C THR A 44 3.05 3.56 -6.40
N ARG A 45 2.66 4.78 -6.00
CA ARG A 45 2.75 5.23 -4.61
C ARG A 45 1.48 5.94 -4.15
N MET A 46 1.11 5.64 -2.91
CA MET A 46 0.08 6.33 -2.14
C MET A 46 0.73 6.88 -0.88
N SER A 47 0.29 8.06 -0.41
CA SER A 47 0.75 8.63 0.85
C SER A 47 -0.37 8.61 1.89
N VAL A 48 0.00 8.40 3.15
CA VAL A 48 -0.91 8.49 4.30
C VAL A 48 -0.31 9.51 5.25
N ILE A 49 -1.11 10.50 5.65
CA ILE A 49 -0.66 11.65 6.42
C ILE A 49 -1.53 11.75 7.66
N GLN A 50 -0.93 11.65 8.85
CA GLN A 50 -1.61 11.92 10.10
C GLN A 50 -1.87 13.42 10.25
N LEU A 51 -3.12 13.77 10.52
CA LEU A 51 -3.56 15.13 10.79
C LEU A 51 -3.41 15.44 12.29
N LYS A 52 -3.44 16.73 12.64
CA LYS A 52 -3.28 17.18 14.03
C LYS A 52 -4.36 16.65 14.99
N ASN A 53 -5.53 16.30 14.48
CA ASN A 53 -6.63 15.72 15.24
C ASN A 53 -6.50 14.19 15.43
N GLY A 54 -5.43 13.56 14.91
CA GLY A 54 -5.19 12.12 15.01
C GLY A 54 -5.85 11.28 13.91
N ASN A 55 -6.67 11.88 13.04
CA ASN A 55 -7.17 11.25 11.82
C ASN A 55 -6.08 11.19 10.75
N VAL A 56 -6.39 10.57 9.60
CA VAL A 56 -5.48 10.50 8.46
C VAL A 56 -6.11 11.05 7.18
N LEU A 57 -5.28 11.69 6.37
CA LEU A 57 -5.55 12.01 4.98
C LEU A 57 -4.83 11.00 4.09
N VAL A 58 -5.54 10.41 3.14
CA VAL A 58 -4.96 9.53 2.12
C VAL A 58 -4.79 10.32 0.83
N VAL A 59 -3.60 10.26 0.23
CA VAL A 59 -3.27 10.92 -1.03
C VAL A 59 -2.92 9.86 -2.06
N ASN A 60 -3.71 9.82 -3.13
CA ASN A 60 -3.80 8.78 -4.16
C ASN A 60 -4.35 7.44 -3.67
N THR A 61 -4.74 6.61 -4.62
CA THR A 61 -5.09 5.22 -4.39
C THR A 61 -4.26 4.32 -5.29
N ILE A 62 -3.84 3.19 -4.76
CA ILE A 62 -3.12 2.14 -5.48
C ILE A 62 -3.72 0.78 -5.08
N PRO A 63 -3.56 -0.29 -5.89
CA PRO A 63 -3.86 -1.64 -5.43
C PRO A 63 -3.04 -1.98 -4.18
N LEU A 64 -3.66 -2.66 -3.22
CA LEU A 64 -3.02 -3.07 -1.97
C LEU A 64 -2.93 -4.59 -1.91
N LYS A 65 -1.74 -5.11 -1.59
CA LYS A 65 -1.58 -6.51 -1.16
C LYS A 65 -2.09 -6.68 0.27
N ASP A 66 -2.58 -7.87 0.60
CA ASP A 66 -3.23 -8.17 1.89
C ASP A 66 -2.40 -7.76 3.11
N SER A 67 -1.07 -7.97 3.08
CA SER A 67 -0.18 -7.60 4.18
C SER A 67 -0.13 -6.08 4.41
N VAL A 68 0.00 -5.31 3.33
CA VAL A 68 0.02 -3.84 3.38
C VAL A 68 -1.36 -3.31 3.76
N LYS A 69 -2.43 -3.92 3.23
CA LYS A 69 -3.80 -3.58 3.59
C LYS A 69 -4.03 -3.75 5.10
N GLN A 70 -3.62 -4.88 5.68
CA GLN A 70 -3.76 -5.13 7.12
C GLN A 70 -3.03 -4.08 7.96
N GLN A 71 -1.83 -3.66 7.55
CA GLN A 71 -1.08 -2.59 8.22
C GLN A 71 -1.82 -1.25 8.13
N LEU A 72 -2.35 -0.93 6.95
CA LEU A 72 -3.13 0.29 6.73
C LEU A 72 -4.44 0.28 7.52
N ASP A 73 -5.14 -0.86 7.57
CA ASP A 73 -6.35 -1.02 8.38
C ASP A 73 -6.03 -0.78 9.86
N ASN A 74 -4.93 -1.33 10.37
CA ASN A 74 -4.51 -1.08 11.75
C ASN A 74 -4.19 0.41 12.00
N LEU A 75 -3.48 1.06 11.07
CA LEU A 75 -3.14 2.49 11.16
C LEU A 75 -4.39 3.38 11.17
N THR A 76 -5.40 3.00 10.39
CA THR A 76 -6.60 3.81 10.14
C THR A 76 -7.82 3.38 10.95
N ALA A 77 -7.66 2.43 11.89
CA ALA A 77 -8.76 1.80 12.60
C ALA A 77 -9.85 1.27 11.64
N ASN A 78 -9.42 0.42 10.71
CA ASN A 78 -10.21 -0.15 9.63
C ASN A 78 -10.94 0.92 8.80
N GLY A 79 -10.24 2.00 8.47
CA GLY A 79 -10.76 3.14 7.70
C GLY A 79 -11.53 4.18 8.50
N SER A 80 -11.92 3.93 9.76
CA SER A 80 -12.72 4.89 10.54
C SER A 80 -12.01 6.21 10.86
N LYS A 81 -10.68 6.24 10.81
CA LYS A 81 -9.87 7.47 10.97
C LYS A 81 -9.55 8.18 9.67
N ILE A 82 -10.01 7.68 8.51
CA ILE A 82 -9.77 8.35 7.24
C ILE A 82 -10.71 9.55 7.14
N GLU A 83 -10.14 10.75 7.18
CA GLU A 83 -10.88 12.01 7.06
C GLU A 83 -11.18 12.36 5.60
N GLY A 84 -10.33 11.90 4.68
CA GLY A 84 -10.54 12.07 3.26
C GLY A 84 -9.55 11.28 2.43
N VAL A 85 -9.90 11.11 1.15
CA VAL A 85 -9.05 10.52 0.12
C VAL A 85 -8.96 11.50 -1.04
N LEU A 86 -7.74 11.89 -1.41
CA LEU A 86 -7.48 12.83 -2.50
C LEU A 86 -6.81 12.11 -3.67
N GLY A 87 -7.50 11.98 -4.80
CA GLY A 87 -6.88 11.55 -6.06
C GLY A 87 -6.13 12.71 -6.72
N THR A 88 -4.84 12.58 -6.99
CA THR A 88 -4.02 13.66 -7.57
C THR A 88 -4.12 13.76 -9.09
N HIS A 89 -4.59 12.69 -9.75
CA HIS A 89 -4.90 12.67 -11.18
C HIS A 89 -5.83 11.51 -11.52
N SER A 90 -6.42 11.50 -12.71
CA SER A 90 -7.48 10.54 -13.11
C SER A 90 -7.09 9.07 -12.92
N PHE A 91 -5.83 8.66 -13.16
CA PHE A 91 -5.41 7.27 -12.92
C PHE A 91 -5.48 6.82 -11.44
N HIS A 92 -5.49 7.73 -10.47
CA HIS A 92 -5.61 7.44 -9.04
C HIS A 92 -7.04 7.61 -8.50
N THR A 93 -8.03 7.64 -9.39
CA THR A 93 -9.45 7.73 -9.04
C THR A 93 -10.21 6.44 -9.34
N LEU A 94 -9.53 5.41 -9.86
CA LEU A 94 -10.15 4.12 -10.22
C LEU A 94 -10.75 3.35 -9.05
N ALA A 95 -10.37 3.70 -7.82
CA ALA A 95 -10.94 3.11 -6.60
C ALA A 95 -12.16 3.87 -6.06
N PHE A 96 -12.54 4.99 -6.68
CA PHE A 96 -13.71 5.76 -6.26
C PHE A 96 -14.96 5.19 -6.94
N SER A 97 -16.05 5.09 -6.19
CA SER A 97 -17.35 4.81 -6.79
C SER A 97 -17.79 6.01 -7.63
N ASP A 98 -18.58 5.73 -8.66
CA ASP A 98 -19.43 6.75 -9.27
C ASP A 98 -20.34 7.33 -8.17
N PHE A 99 -20.60 8.63 -8.24
CA PHE A 99 -21.42 9.36 -7.27
C PHE A 99 -22.92 9.12 -7.46
#